data_AF-A0AA35UCA0-F1
#
_entry.id   AF-A0AA35UCA0-F1
#
_cell.length_a   1.000
_cell.length_b   1.000
_cell.length_c   1.000
_cell.angle_alpha   90.00
_cell.angle_beta   90.00
_cell.angle_gamma   90.00
#
_symmetry.space_group_name_H-M   'P 1'
#
loop_
_entity.id
_entity.type
_entity.pdbx_description
1 polymer ?
#
loop_
_entity_poly.entity_id
_entity_poly.type
_entity_poly.pdbx_seq_one_letter_code
_entity_poly.pdbx_strand_id
1 'polypeptide(L)'
;MPPRPAIDLLPDAIRDELNARLVSNGFGGLEALSAWLGEQGYKISRSALGRHNISLKEAMDKAMDRARTRLECAKALKGMSDGDKAALLEANEMIALDKLMDLWDDWDAHEPEAKAELLPKLVRASADLNRSAVGTAKWKRDFEARIRAEERAKAADVATKAAKSQGVSPETIALIRRDVLGMAT
;
A
#
# COMPACT_ATOMS: atom_id res chain seq x y z
N MET A 1 25.15 -26.08 10.91
CA MET A 1 24.66 -25.06 9.95
C MET A 1 25.03 -25.52 8.55
N PRO A 2 24.08 -25.62 7.59
CA PRO A 2 24.43 -25.95 6.21
C PRO A 2 25.37 -24.86 5.64
N PRO A 3 26.34 -25.24 4.78
CA PRO A 3 27.27 -24.27 4.20
C PRO A 3 26.51 -23.23 3.37
N ARG A 4 26.89 -21.95 3.51
CA ARG A 4 26.30 -20.86 2.73
C ARG A 4 26.48 -21.15 1.23
N PRO A 5 25.45 -20.90 0.39
CA PRO A 5 25.57 -21.03 -1.05
C PRO A 5 26.80 -20.27 -1.56
N ALA A 6 27.58 -20.89 -2.44
CA ALA A 6 28.80 -20.28 -2.99
C ALA A 6 28.54 -18.93 -3.70
N ILE A 7 27.31 -18.70 -4.14
CA ILE A 7 26.86 -17.44 -4.78
C ILE A 7 26.69 -16.32 -3.75
N ASP A 8 26.33 -16.64 -2.52
CA ASP A 8 26.16 -15.65 -1.43
C ASP A 8 27.51 -15.14 -0.90
N LEU A 9 28.60 -15.83 -1.26
CA LEU A 9 29.97 -15.45 -0.94
C LEU A 9 30.61 -14.56 -2.02
N LEU A 10 29.92 -14.32 -3.15
CA LEU A 10 30.39 -13.39 -4.17
C LEU A 10 30.32 -11.96 -3.64
N PRO A 11 31.30 -11.09 -3.98
CA PRO A 11 31.16 -9.66 -3.76
C PRO A 11 29.90 -9.12 -4.44
N ASP A 12 29.24 -8.15 -3.79
CA ASP A 12 27.95 -7.61 -4.25
C ASP A 12 28.00 -7.16 -5.71
N ALA A 13 29.05 -6.48 -6.13
CA ALA A 13 29.24 -6.04 -7.52
C ALA A 13 29.23 -7.19 -8.54
N ILE A 14 29.86 -8.34 -8.21
CA ILE A 14 29.90 -9.51 -9.10
C ILE A 14 28.55 -10.22 -9.10
N ARG A 15 27.89 -10.30 -7.93
CA ARG A 15 26.56 -10.89 -7.81
C ARG A 15 25.51 -10.08 -8.58
N ASP A 16 25.58 -8.76 -8.53
CA ASP A 16 24.67 -7.87 -9.25
C ASP A 16 24.87 -7.97 -10.75
N GLU A 17 26.12 -8.02 -11.22
CA GLU A 17 26.44 -8.27 -12.64
C GLU A 17 25.97 -9.66 -13.10
N LEU A 18 26.14 -10.70 -12.28
CA LEU A 18 25.60 -12.03 -12.55
C LEU A 18 24.07 -11.98 -12.70
N ASN A 19 23.38 -11.31 -11.78
CA ASN A 19 21.93 -11.14 -11.82
C ASN A 19 21.48 -10.41 -13.08
N ALA A 20 22.16 -9.30 -13.44
CA ALA A 20 21.87 -8.54 -14.65
C ALA A 20 22.00 -9.40 -15.92
N ARG A 21 23.07 -10.21 -16.01
CA ARG A 21 23.28 -11.13 -17.14
C ARG A 21 22.24 -12.24 -17.19
N LEU A 22 21.87 -12.82 -16.03
CA LEU A 22 20.79 -13.81 -15.96
C LEU A 22 19.49 -13.24 -16.49
N VAL A 23 19.13 -12.01 -16.11
CA VAL A 23 17.92 -11.34 -16.58
C VAL A 23 18.00 -11.03 -18.08
N SER A 24 19.11 -10.46 -18.54
CA SER A 24 19.31 -10.12 -19.97
C SER A 24 19.25 -11.35 -20.88
N ASN A 25 19.69 -12.51 -20.38
CA ASN A 25 19.67 -13.77 -21.13
C ASN A 25 18.35 -14.55 -20.96
N GLY A 26 17.32 -13.94 -20.37
CA GLY A 26 16.04 -14.62 -20.13
C GLY A 26 16.17 -15.84 -19.22
N PHE A 27 17.06 -15.78 -18.23
CA PHE A 27 17.37 -16.87 -17.29
C PHE A 27 18.00 -18.11 -17.94
N GLY A 28 18.59 -17.95 -19.14
CA GLY A 28 19.33 -18.98 -19.86
C GLY A 28 20.85 -18.85 -19.77
N GLY A 29 21.59 -19.74 -20.46
CA GLY A 29 23.04 -19.59 -20.65
C GLY A 29 23.91 -19.87 -19.42
N LEU A 30 23.45 -20.71 -18.48
CA LEU A 30 24.14 -20.98 -17.20
C LEU A 30 25.58 -21.50 -17.37
N GLU A 31 25.87 -22.21 -18.46
CA GLU A 31 27.22 -22.72 -18.76
C GLU A 31 28.18 -21.59 -19.10
N ALA A 32 27.76 -20.66 -19.95
CA ALA A 32 28.53 -19.47 -20.28
C ALA A 32 28.74 -18.56 -19.06
N LEU A 33 27.73 -18.45 -18.18
CA LEU A 33 27.83 -17.68 -16.94
C LEU A 33 28.76 -18.34 -15.92
N SER A 34 28.78 -19.67 -15.86
CA SER A 34 29.73 -20.43 -15.04
C SER A 34 31.17 -20.20 -15.52
N ALA A 35 31.40 -20.23 -16.84
CA ALA A 35 32.70 -19.93 -17.43
C ALA A 35 33.14 -18.49 -17.13
N TRP A 36 32.25 -17.51 -17.31
CA TRP A 36 32.51 -16.11 -17.01
C TRP A 36 32.87 -15.89 -15.53
N LEU A 37 32.13 -16.50 -14.59
CA LEU A 37 32.50 -16.45 -13.17
C LEU A 37 33.89 -17.03 -12.92
N GLY A 38 34.25 -18.09 -13.65
CA GLY A 38 35.60 -18.67 -13.63
C GLY A 38 36.68 -17.68 -14.07
N GLU A 39 36.44 -16.89 -15.13
CA GLU A 39 37.34 -15.81 -15.58
C GLU A 39 37.48 -14.71 -14.53
N GLN A 40 36.43 -14.45 -13.76
CA GLN A 40 36.45 -13.51 -12.62
C GLN A 40 37.12 -14.10 -11.35
N GLY A 41 37.58 -15.35 -11.39
CA GLY A 41 38.25 -16.02 -10.27
C GLY A 41 37.34 -16.84 -9.36
N TYR A 42 36.05 -17.00 -9.71
CA TYR A 42 35.07 -17.71 -8.90
C TYR A 42 34.65 -19.04 -9.52
N LYS A 43 34.83 -20.14 -8.80
CA LYS A 43 34.41 -21.48 -9.25
C LYS A 43 33.00 -21.79 -8.77
N ILE A 44 31.99 -21.48 -9.59
CA ILE A 44 30.58 -21.80 -9.31
C ILE A 44 30.05 -22.77 -10.34
N SER A 45 29.52 -23.91 -9.88
CA SER A 45 28.97 -24.94 -10.75
C SER A 45 27.65 -24.53 -11.41
N ARG A 46 27.37 -25.10 -12.59
CA ARG A 46 26.08 -24.94 -13.29
C ARG A 46 24.87 -25.20 -12.38
N SER A 47 24.94 -26.23 -11.54
CA SER A 47 23.83 -26.57 -10.62
C SER A 47 23.63 -25.53 -9.52
N ALA A 48 24.71 -24.91 -9.01
CA ALA A 48 24.60 -23.82 -8.05
C ALA A 48 23.97 -22.58 -8.70
N LEU A 49 24.41 -22.23 -9.92
CA LEU A 49 23.78 -21.18 -10.72
C LEU A 49 22.32 -21.48 -11.03
N GLY A 50 21.97 -22.73 -11.34
CA GLY A 50 20.59 -23.13 -11.62
C GLY A 50 19.64 -22.90 -10.45
N ARG A 51 20.05 -23.21 -9.23
CA ARG A 51 19.25 -22.91 -8.03
C ARG A 51 19.05 -21.42 -7.82
N HIS A 52 20.13 -20.65 -7.96
CA HIS A 52 20.06 -19.18 -7.86
C HIS A 52 19.19 -18.57 -8.96
N ASN A 53 19.31 -19.06 -10.19
CA ASN A 53 18.52 -18.65 -11.34
C ASN A 53 17.02 -18.84 -11.10
N ILE A 54 16.62 -20.01 -10.57
CA ILE A 54 15.23 -20.28 -10.19
C ILE A 54 14.77 -19.30 -9.10
N SER A 55 15.56 -19.15 -8.03
CA SER A 55 15.21 -18.26 -6.93
C SER A 55 15.09 -16.79 -7.37
N LEU A 56 16.01 -16.32 -8.23
CA LEU A 56 15.99 -14.98 -8.79
C LEU A 56 14.76 -14.78 -9.67
N LYS A 57 14.46 -15.74 -10.55
CA LYS A 57 13.27 -15.71 -11.41
C LYS A 57 12.00 -15.66 -10.56
N GLU A 58 11.85 -16.52 -9.57
CA GLU A 58 10.68 -16.52 -8.68
C GLU A 58 10.53 -15.19 -7.92
N ALA A 59 11.64 -14.61 -7.45
CA ALA A 59 11.62 -13.31 -6.79
C ALA A 59 11.17 -12.19 -7.74
N MET A 60 11.63 -12.23 -9.00
CA MET A 60 11.23 -11.28 -10.03
C MET A 60 9.77 -11.46 -10.44
N ASP A 61 9.30 -12.69 -10.67
CA ASP A 61 7.92 -13.00 -11.00
C ASP A 61 6.99 -12.49 -9.88
N LYS A 62 7.32 -12.77 -8.61
CA LYS A 62 6.59 -12.22 -7.45
C LYS A 62 6.62 -10.69 -7.38
N ALA A 63 7.72 -10.05 -7.77
CA ALA A 63 7.81 -8.59 -7.80
C ALA A 63 6.93 -8.00 -8.91
N MET A 64 6.95 -8.60 -10.09
CA MET A 64 6.14 -8.21 -11.24
C MET A 64 4.65 -8.42 -10.97
N ASP A 65 4.26 -9.54 -10.37
CA ASP A 65 2.87 -9.79 -9.97
C ASP A 65 2.38 -8.75 -8.96
N ARG A 66 3.19 -8.45 -7.93
CA ARG A 66 2.86 -7.38 -6.98
C ARG A 66 2.71 -6.02 -7.66
N ALA A 67 3.60 -5.69 -8.60
CA ALA A 67 3.51 -4.43 -9.35
C ALA A 67 2.23 -4.39 -10.21
N ARG A 68 1.89 -5.50 -10.87
CA ARG A 68 0.66 -5.64 -11.65
C ARG A 68 -0.58 -5.49 -10.77
N THR A 69 -0.66 -6.21 -9.66
CA THR A 69 -1.77 -6.09 -8.70
C THR A 69 -1.93 -4.66 -8.23
N ARG A 70 -0.82 -3.97 -7.87
CA ARG A 70 -0.86 -2.56 -7.47
C ARG A 70 -1.39 -1.65 -8.58
N LEU A 71 -1.00 -1.88 -9.82
CA LEU A 71 -1.50 -1.11 -10.95
C LEU A 71 -3.01 -1.33 -11.17
N GLU A 72 -3.48 -2.57 -11.05
CA GLU A 72 -4.91 -2.87 -11.15
C GLU A 72 -5.71 -2.27 -9.98
N CYS A 73 -5.19 -2.32 -8.74
CA CYS A 73 -5.77 -1.61 -7.61
C CYS A 73 -5.85 -0.11 -7.87
N ALA A 74 -4.78 0.51 -8.39
CA ALA A 74 -4.78 1.93 -8.72
C ALA A 74 -5.81 2.30 -9.80
N LYS A 75 -6.06 1.42 -10.78
CA LYS A 75 -7.13 1.60 -11.76
C LYS A 75 -8.52 1.45 -11.14
N ALA A 76 -8.73 0.42 -10.33
CA ALA A 76 -10.00 0.18 -9.63
C ALA A 76 -10.37 1.37 -8.71
N LEU A 77 -9.38 1.90 -8.01
CA LEU A 77 -9.51 3.09 -7.17
C LEU A 77 -10.03 4.32 -7.93
N LYS A 78 -9.74 4.48 -9.23
CA LYS A 78 -10.26 5.62 -10.02
C LYS A 78 -11.77 5.56 -10.23
N GLY A 79 -12.37 4.36 -10.23
CA GLY A 79 -13.81 4.16 -10.41
C GLY A 79 -14.62 4.15 -9.11
N MET A 80 -13.96 4.17 -7.95
CA MET A 80 -14.59 4.15 -6.65
C MET A 80 -15.16 5.52 -6.24
N SER A 81 -16.27 5.50 -5.50
CA SER A 81 -16.73 6.69 -4.80
C SER A 81 -15.69 7.12 -3.76
N ASP A 82 -15.70 8.40 -3.36
CA ASP A 82 -14.78 8.87 -2.32
C ASP A 82 -15.04 8.16 -0.96
N GLY A 83 -16.28 7.75 -0.69
CA GLY A 83 -16.61 6.93 0.48
C GLY A 83 -15.97 5.54 0.43
N ASP A 84 -16.02 4.87 -0.72
CA ASP A 84 -15.40 3.54 -0.90
C ASP A 84 -13.88 3.62 -0.81
N LYS A 85 -13.27 4.70 -1.34
CA LYS A 85 -11.83 4.96 -1.17
C LYS A 85 -11.46 5.15 0.30
N ALA A 86 -12.28 5.84 1.08
CA ALA A 86 -12.06 6.02 2.52
C ALA A 86 -12.12 4.69 3.27
N ALA A 87 -13.14 3.87 3.00
CA ALA A 87 -13.28 2.55 3.60
C ALA A 87 -12.10 1.63 3.21
N LEU A 88 -11.64 1.68 1.96
CA LEU A 88 -10.48 0.90 1.53
C LEU A 88 -9.18 1.33 2.21
N LEU A 89 -8.96 2.64 2.36
CA LEU A 89 -7.78 3.17 3.03
C LEU A 89 -7.76 2.75 4.52
N GLU A 90 -8.91 2.86 5.19
CA GLU A 90 -9.09 2.42 6.58
C GLU A 90 -8.84 0.90 6.73
N ALA A 91 -9.38 0.08 5.83
CA ALA A 91 -9.14 -1.37 5.83
C ALA A 91 -7.65 -1.72 5.59
N ASN A 92 -6.98 -1.02 4.67
CA ASN A 92 -5.56 -1.21 4.41
C ASN A 92 -4.69 -0.81 5.62
N GLU A 93 -5.03 0.29 6.30
CA GLU A 93 -4.36 0.72 7.53
C GLU A 93 -4.53 -0.33 8.63
N MET A 94 -5.73 -0.92 8.76
CA MET A 94 -5.99 -2.00 9.72
C MET A 94 -5.16 -3.26 9.44
N ILE A 95 -5.07 -3.69 8.17
CA ILE A 95 -4.23 -4.83 7.78
C ILE A 95 -2.74 -4.54 8.05
N ALA A 96 -2.28 -3.33 7.75
CA ALA A 96 -0.90 -2.93 8.03
C ALA A 96 -0.60 -2.94 9.54
N LEU A 97 -1.55 -2.48 10.36
CA LEU A 97 -1.43 -2.53 11.82
C LEU A 97 -1.40 -3.98 12.32
N ASP A 98 -2.28 -4.85 11.81
CA ASP A 98 -2.32 -6.27 12.15
C ASP A 98 -0.98 -6.96 11.86
N LYS A 99 -0.39 -6.69 10.69
CA LYS A 99 0.96 -7.19 10.34
C LYS A 99 2.07 -6.65 11.22
N LEU A 100 1.95 -5.42 11.70
CA LEU A 100 2.88 -4.87 12.70
C LEU A 100 2.70 -5.58 14.04
N MET A 101 1.46 -5.87 14.45
CA MET A 101 1.16 -6.62 15.68
C MET A 101 1.69 -8.04 15.61
N ASP A 102 1.51 -8.76 14.50
CA ASP A 102 2.13 -10.09 14.29
C ASP A 102 3.64 -10.04 14.57
N LEU A 103 4.33 -8.99 14.07
CA LEU A 103 5.77 -8.81 14.27
C LEU A 103 6.13 -8.44 15.72
N TRP A 104 5.23 -7.78 16.46
CA TRP A 104 5.40 -7.53 17.89
C TRP A 104 5.17 -8.79 18.72
N ASP A 105 4.21 -9.63 18.35
CA ASP A 105 3.93 -10.88 19.07
C ASP A 105 5.07 -11.90 18.86
N ASP A 106 5.64 -11.95 17.66
CA ASP A 106 6.82 -12.75 17.33
C ASP A 106 8.14 -12.12 17.83
N TRP A 107 8.08 -11.01 18.56
CA TRP A 107 9.26 -10.24 18.94
C TRP A 107 10.31 -11.09 19.63
N ASP A 108 9.91 -11.90 20.61
CA ASP A 108 10.84 -12.69 21.41
C ASP A 108 11.60 -13.74 20.61
N ALA A 109 11.04 -14.22 19.50
CA ALA A 109 11.66 -15.20 18.61
C ALA A 109 12.79 -14.62 17.74
N HIS A 110 12.95 -13.30 17.69
CA HIS A 110 14.03 -12.66 16.94
C HIS A 110 15.36 -12.61 17.71
N GLU A 111 16.46 -12.79 16.99
CA GLU A 111 17.82 -12.64 17.52
C GLU A 111 18.11 -11.18 17.96
N PRO A 112 18.98 -10.94 18.95
CA PRO A 112 19.28 -9.60 19.47
C PRO A 112 19.68 -8.59 18.40
N GLU A 113 20.50 -9.00 17.41
CA GLU A 113 20.93 -8.14 16.31
C GLU A 113 19.76 -7.75 15.41
N ALA A 114 18.86 -8.70 15.11
CA ALA A 114 17.65 -8.44 14.34
C ALA A 114 16.71 -7.50 15.10
N LYS A 115 16.54 -7.69 16.41
CA LYS A 115 15.75 -6.79 17.27
C LYS A 115 16.30 -5.36 17.24
N ALA A 116 17.61 -5.18 17.37
CA ALA A 116 18.25 -3.86 17.32
C ALA A 116 18.03 -3.15 15.97
N GLU A 117 18.00 -3.90 14.87
CA GLU A 117 17.72 -3.36 13.53
C GLU A 117 16.23 -3.06 13.30
N LEU A 118 15.34 -3.95 13.78
CA LEU A 118 13.90 -3.89 13.54
C LEU A 118 13.20 -2.85 14.43
N LEU A 119 13.61 -2.68 15.67
CA LEU A 119 12.92 -1.81 16.64
C LEU A 119 12.73 -0.37 16.13
N PRO A 120 13.76 0.34 15.62
CA PRO A 120 13.58 1.70 15.12
C PRO A 120 12.67 1.76 13.88
N LYS A 121 12.72 0.73 13.02
CA LYS A 121 11.88 0.62 11.82
C LYS A 121 10.41 0.41 12.20
N LEU A 122 10.15 -0.46 13.16
CA LEU A 122 8.83 -0.74 13.71
C LEU A 122 8.21 0.51 14.37
N VAL A 123 8.95 1.19 15.24
CA VAL A 123 8.48 2.41 15.90
C VAL A 123 8.15 3.49 14.87
N ARG A 124 9.00 3.69 13.85
CA ARG A 124 8.73 4.65 12.77
C ARG A 124 7.52 4.26 11.94
N ALA A 125 7.42 2.99 11.53
CA ALA A 125 6.30 2.48 10.75
C ALA A 125 4.96 2.66 11.51
N SER A 126 4.95 2.39 12.82
CA SER A 126 3.80 2.63 13.68
C SER A 126 3.43 4.12 13.77
N ALA A 127 4.42 5.00 13.95
CA ALA A 127 4.18 6.45 13.99
C ALA A 127 3.62 7.01 12.67
N ASP A 128 4.15 6.56 11.54
CA ASP A 128 3.69 6.98 10.22
C ASP A 128 2.29 6.45 9.91
N LEU A 129 2.00 5.21 10.29
CA LEU A 129 0.67 4.61 10.16
C LEU A 129 -0.38 5.36 11.00
N ASN A 130 -0.05 5.70 12.25
CA ASN A 130 -0.93 6.50 13.10
C ASN A 130 -1.21 7.89 12.50
N ARG A 131 -0.20 8.55 11.93
CA ARG A 131 -0.38 9.84 11.26
C ARG A 131 -1.28 9.71 10.02
N SER A 132 -1.11 8.64 9.24
CA SER A 132 -2.00 8.31 8.11
C SER A 132 -3.44 8.14 8.57
N ALA A 133 -3.67 7.29 9.59
CA ALA A 133 -5.00 6.99 10.10
C ALA A 133 -5.74 8.23 10.61
N VAL A 134 -5.04 9.16 11.29
CA VAL A 134 -5.62 10.46 11.69
C VAL A 134 -6.00 11.29 10.46
N GLY A 135 -5.16 11.31 9.43
CA GLY A 135 -5.45 11.97 8.15
C GLY A 135 -6.68 11.38 7.46
N THR A 136 -6.74 10.06 7.35
CA THR A 136 -7.86 9.29 6.78
C THR A 136 -9.16 9.57 7.53
N ALA A 137 -9.14 9.53 8.87
CA ALA A 137 -10.30 9.79 9.71
C ALA A 137 -10.79 11.24 9.58
N LYS A 138 -9.87 12.22 9.53
CA LYS A 138 -10.22 13.62 9.28
C LYS A 138 -10.88 13.79 7.92
N TRP A 139 -10.26 13.26 6.87
CA TRP A 139 -10.78 13.35 5.52
C TRP A 139 -12.18 12.73 5.41
N LYS A 140 -12.40 11.55 6.00
CA LYS A 140 -13.72 10.90 6.07
C LYS A 140 -14.76 11.80 6.76
N ARG A 141 -14.42 12.37 7.92
CA ARG A 141 -15.33 13.30 8.63
C ARG A 141 -15.67 14.54 7.81
N ASP A 142 -14.67 15.16 7.18
CA ASP A 142 -14.85 16.35 6.34
C ASP A 142 -15.72 16.02 5.12
N PHE A 143 -15.50 14.85 4.51
CA PHE A 143 -16.30 14.34 3.40
C PHE A 143 -17.76 14.08 3.80
N GLU A 144 -18.00 13.33 4.88
CA GLU A 144 -19.35 13.06 5.41
C GLU A 144 -20.08 14.35 5.82
N ALA A 145 -19.35 15.33 6.36
CA ALA A 145 -19.92 16.65 6.66
C ALA A 145 -20.36 17.37 5.39
N ARG A 146 -19.55 17.33 4.32
CA ARG A 146 -19.89 17.91 3.02
C ARG A 146 -21.11 17.24 2.40
N ILE A 147 -21.16 15.90 2.37
CA ILE A 147 -22.32 15.16 1.83
C ILE A 147 -23.59 15.51 2.62
N ARG A 148 -23.54 15.50 3.95
CA ARG A 148 -24.68 15.88 4.78
C ARG A 148 -25.13 17.34 4.54
N ALA A 149 -24.19 18.26 4.33
CA ALA A 149 -24.51 19.64 4.01
C ALA A 149 -25.19 19.77 2.64
N GLU A 150 -24.66 19.08 1.62
CA GLU A 150 -25.26 19.04 0.27
C GLU A 150 -26.66 18.41 0.28
N GLU A 151 -26.85 17.31 0.99
CA GLU A 151 -28.15 16.65 1.16
C GLU A 151 -29.15 17.53 1.90
N ARG A 152 -28.72 18.18 3.00
CA ARG A 152 -29.55 19.13 3.74
C ARG A 152 -29.97 20.30 2.85
N ALA A 153 -29.07 20.83 2.02
CA ALA A 153 -29.39 21.91 1.09
C ALA A 153 -30.43 21.47 0.05
N LYS A 154 -30.24 20.30 -0.56
CA LYS A 154 -31.22 19.73 -1.51
C LYS A 154 -32.59 19.53 -0.86
N ALA A 155 -32.62 18.96 0.35
CA ALA A 155 -33.86 18.75 1.09
C ALA A 155 -34.57 20.08 1.42
N ALA A 156 -33.81 21.09 1.83
CA ALA A 156 -34.35 22.42 2.10
C ALA A 156 -34.94 23.09 0.87
N ASP A 157 -34.32 22.90 -0.30
CA ASP A 157 -34.83 23.44 -1.57
C ASP A 157 -36.11 22.74 -2.02
N VAL A 158 -36.20 21.41 -1.84
CA VAL A 158 -37.43 20.65 -2.09
C VAL A 158 -38.55 21.10 -1.14
N ALA A 159 -38.26 21.21 0.16
CA ALA A 159 -39.21 21.67 1.16
C ALA A 159 -39.68 23.11 0.86
N THR A 160 -38.77 23.98 0.41
CA THR A 160 -39.10 25.36 0.01
C THR A 160 -40.05 25.39 -1.19
N LYS A 161 -39.80 24.57 -2.21
CA LYS A 161 -40.68 24.48 -3.39
C LYS A 161 -42.07 23.97 -3.01
N ALA A 162 -42.15 22.96 -2.14
CA ALA A 162 -43.41 22.43 -1.64
C ALA A 162 -44.17 23.45 -0.79
N ALA A 163 -43.48 24.15 0.12
CA ALA A 163 -44.10 25.21 0.93
C ALA A 163 -44.67 26.33 0.05
N LYS A 164 -43.92 26.76 -0.98
CA LYS A 164 -44.41 27.75 -1.96
C LYS A 164 -45.67 27.27 -2.69
N SER A 165 -45.73 26.01 -3.11
CA SER A 165 -46.91 25.47 -3.81
C SER A 165 -48.14 25.35 -2.92
N GLN A 166 -47.95 25.26 -1.60
CA GLN A 166 -49.03 25.28 -0.60
C GLN A 166 -49.40 26.70 -0.13
N GLY A 167 -48.83 27.75 -0.71
CA GLY A 167 -49.16 29.14 -0.38
C GLY A 167 -48.51 29.68 0.90
N VAL A 168 -47.47 29.02 1.42
CA VAL A 168 -46.71 29.53 2.56
C VAL A 168 -45.96 30.80 2.16
N SER A 169 -46.02 31.85 2.99
CA SER A 169 -45.39 33.13 2.67
C SER A 169 -43.86 33.03 2.59
N PRO A 170 -43.20 33.85 1.73
CA PRO A 170 -41.75 33.89 1.62
C PRO A 170 -41.03 34.16 2.95
N GLU A 171 -41.60 35.00 3.80
CA GLU A 171 -41.05 35.36 5.11
C GLU A 171 -41.04 34.15 6.05
N THR A 172 -42.12 33.37 6.04
CA THR A 172 -42.24 32.15 6.86
C THR A 172 -41.24 31.08 6.38
N ILE A 173 -41.07 30.94 5.07
CA ILE A 173 -40.08 30.02 4.49
C ILE A 173 -38.65 30.41 4.90
N ALA A 174 -38.32 31.71 4.88
CA ALA A 174 -37.01 32.20 5.31
C ALA A 174 -36.75 31.91 6.79
N LEU A 175 -37.75 32.11 7.65
CA LEU A 175 -37.71 31.73 9.06
C LEU A 175 -37.45 30.22 9.25
N ILE A 176 -38.18 29.36 8.54
CA ILE A 176 -38.00 27.90 8.61
C ILE A 176 -36.59 27.48 8.16
N ARG A 177 -36.07 28.06 7.06
CA ARG A 177 -34.72 27.75 6.58
C ARG A 177 -33.64 28.11 7.60
N ARG A 178 -33.79 29.26 8.27
CA ARG A 178 -32.84 29.73 9.29
C ARG A 178 -32.96 28.95 10.60
N ASP A 179 -34.17 28.92 11.18
CA ASP A 179 -34.38 28.51 12.57
C ASP A 179 -34.59 27.00 12.73
N VAL A 180 -35.12 26.33 11.71
CA VAL A 180 -35.41 24.89 11.75
C VAL A 180 -34.35 24.09 10.99
N LEU A 181 -33.99 24.54 9.79
CA LEU A 181 -33.04 23.81 8.94
C LEU A 181 -31.57 24.21 9.19
N GLY A 182 -31.33 25.27 9.98
CA GLY A 182 -29.99 25.74 10.30
C GLY A 182 -29.20 26.19 9.08
N MET A 183 -29.87 26.64 8.02
CA MET A 183 -29.22 27.21 6.85
C MET A 183 -28.92 28.67 7.14
N ALA A 184 -27.64 29.04 7.23
CA ALA A 184 -27.24 30.44 7.24
C ALA A 184 -27.71 31.08 5.92
N THR A 185 -28.30 32.27 6.02
CA THR A 185 -28.66 33.13 4.88
C THR A 185 -27.42 33.59 4.12
#